data_AF-A0A1H7NPY9-F1
#
_entry.id   AF-A0A1H7NPY9-F1
#
_cell.length_a   1.000
_cell.length_b   1.000
_cell.length_c   1.000
_cell.angle_alpha   90.00
_cell.angle_beta   90.00
_cell.angle_gamma   90.00
#
_symmetry.space_group_name_H-M   'P 1'
#
loop_
_entity.id
_entity.type
_entity.pdbx_description
1 polymer ?
#
loop_
_entity_poly.entity_id
_entity_poly.type
_entity_poly.pdbx_seq_one_letter_code
_entity_poly.pdbx_strand_id
1 'polypeptide(L)'
;MPDLAGELRQLALNCANEIKKQSPSDPDKVAKIYSRARSFAGSNCPMCWAVDGKLISLQITASCASKHTNYYECEKCRFSGVFPKPTVLERN
;
A
#
# COMPACT_ATOMS: atom_id res chain seq x y z
N MET A 1 -8.13 -12.02 -11.08
CA MET A 1 -7.90 -10.57 -10.97
C MET A 1 -7.08 -10.35 -9.72
N PRO A 2 -5.94 -9.64 -9.75
CA PRO A 2 -5.23 -9.29 -8.52
C PRO A 2 -6.13 -8.42 -7.64
N ASP A 3 -6.20 -8.75 -6.36
CA ASP A 3 -6.93 -7.96 -5.37
C ASP A 3 -6.09 -6.74 -4.99
N LEU A 4 -6.75 -5.58 -4.84
CA LEU A 4 -6.10 -4.32 -4.47
C LEU A 4 -5.20 -4.47 -3.22
N ALA A 5 -5.64 -5.25 -2.23
CA ALA A 5 -4.88 -5.49 -1.02
C ALA A 5 -3.59 -6.29 -1.29
N GLY A 6 -3.62 -7.26 -2.20
CA GLY A 6 -2.45 -7.98 -2.69
C GLY A 6 -1.43 -7.08 -3.37
N GLU A 7 -1.87 -6.17 -4.25
CA GLU A 7 -0.98 -5.20 -4.91
C GLU A 7 -0.34 -4.22 -3.90
N LEU A 8 -1.13 -3.67 -2.98
CA LEU A 8 -0.65 -2.78 -1.94
C LEU A 8 0.32 -3.49 -0.97
N ARG A 9 0.08 -4.79 -0.68
CA ARG A 9 1.02 -5.60 0.11
C ARG A 9 2.37 -5.75 -0.59
N GLN A 10 2.39 -6.02 -1.90
CA GLN A 10 3.63 -6.09 -2.66
C GLN A 10 4.39 -4.77 -2.63
N LEU A 11 3.68 -3.65 -2.74
CA LEU A 11 4.27 -2.32 -2.61
C LEU A 11 4.85 -2.05 -1.22
N ALA A 12 4.18 -2.50 -0.15
CA ALA A 12 4.71 -2.43 1.21
C ALA A 12 6.02 -3.22 1.36
N LEU A 13 6.11 -4.41 0.74
CA LEU A 13 7.31 -5.24 0.74
C LEU A 13 8.44 -4.61 -0.07
N ASN A 14 8.14 -4.01 -1.21
CA ASN A 14 9.13 -3.28 -2.00
C ASN A 14 9.67 -2.07 -1.23
N CYS A 15 8.81 -1.33 -0.53
CA CYS A 15 9.22 -0.26 0.36
C CYS A 15 10.15 -0.77 1.48
N ALA A 16 9.82 -1.90 2.10
CA ALA A 16 10.68 -2.55 3.10
C ALA A 16 12.07 -2.92 2.54
N ASN A 17 12.13 -3.45 1.31
CA ASN A 17 13.38 -3.76 0.61
C ASN A 17 14.24 -2.50 0.39
N GLU A 18 13.65 -1.39 -0.04
CA GLU A 18 14.37 -0.14 -0.26
C GLU A 18 14.90 0.46 1.05
N ILE A 19 14.09 0.43 2.12
CA ILE A 19 14.54 0.89 3.44
C ILE A 19 15.71 0.04 3.95
N LYS A 20 15.67 -1.28 3.76
CA LYS A 20 16.78 -2.16 4.11
C LYS A 20 18.08 -1.77 3.38
N LYS A 21 18.00 -1.40 2.10
CA LYS A 21 19.18 -0.94 1.33
C LYS A 21 19.74 0.38 1.87
N GLN A 22 18.87 1.29 2.31
CA GLN A 22 19.26 2.62 2.80
C GLN A 22 19.71 2.62 4.27
N SER A 23 19.23 1.68 5.10
CA SER A 23 19.54 1.60 6.52
C SER A 23 19.92 0.18 6.94
N PRO A 24 21.06 -0.36 6.44
CA PRO A 24 21.47 -1.72 6.75
C PRO A 24 21.89 -1.92 8.22
N SER A 25 22.14 -0.83 8.95
CA SER A 25 22.64 -0.84 10.33
C SER A 25 21.57 -1.04 11.42
N ASP A 26 20.29 -1.12 11.07
CA ASP A 26 19.18 -1.32 12.02
C ASP A 26 18.32 -2.54 11.64
N PRO A 27 18.81 -3.76 11.89
CA PRO A 27 18.14 -4.99 11.51
C PRO A 27 16.80 -5.19 12.22
N ASP A 28 16.65 -4.71 13.46
CA ASP A 28 15.40 -4.81 14.22
C ASP A 28 14.30 -3.93 13.63
N LYS A 29 14.65 -2.70 13.22
CA LYS A 29 13.71 -1.83 12.49
C LYS A 29 13.33 -2.44 11.16
N VAL A 30 14.29 -2.97 10.40
CA VAL A 30 14.01 -3.64 9.13
C VAL A 30 13.06 -4.84 9.35
N ALA A 31 13.32 -5.69 10.34
CA ALA A 31 12.48 -6.84 10.65
C ALA A 31 11.03 -6.42 11.00
N LYS A 32 10.86 -5.36 11.80
CA LYS A 32 9.53 -4.80 12.13
C LYS A 32 8.79 -4.30 10.89
N ILE A 33 9.48 -3.63 9.97
CA ILE A 33 8.90 -3.13 8.71
C ILE A 33 8.43 -4.30 7.83
N TYR A 34 9.24 -5.35 7.65
CA TYR A 34 8.82 -6.53 6.89
C TYR A 34 7.65 -7.27 7.53
N SER A 35 7.65 -7.42 8.87
CA SER A 35 6.55 -8.05 9.60
C SER A 35 5.23 -7.34 9.31
N ARG A 36 5.22 -6.01 9.41
CA ARG A 36 4.05 -5.17 9.08
C ARG A 36 3.65 -5.27 7.61
N ALA A 37 4.63 -5.18 6.70
CA ALA A 37 4.36 -5.28 5.26
C ALA A 37 3.68 -6.62 4.91
N ARG A 38 4.10 -7.73 5.53
CA ARG A 38 3.47 -9.05 5.34
C ARG A 38 2.05 -9.12 5.88
N SER A 39 1.78 -8.46 7.01
CA SER A 39 0.45 -8.41 7.62
C SER A 39 -0.48 -7.36 6.99
N PHE A 40 -0.05 -6.68 5.91
CA PHE A 40 -0.86 -5.65 5.28
C PHE A 40 -2.18 -6.22 4.75
N ALA A 41 -3.28 -5.56 5.09
CA ALA A 41 -4.63 -5.87 4.65
C ALA A 41 -5.43 -4.58 4.40
N GLY A 42 -6.29 -4.59 3.39
CA GLY A 42 -7.19 -3.48 3.07
C GLY A 42 -6.61 -2.49 2.05
N SER A 43 -7.09 -1.24 2.12
CA SER A 43 -6.84 -0.16 1.15
C SER A 43 -6.11 1.06 1.76
N ASN A 44 -5.37 0.84 2.84
CA ASN A 44 -4.59 1.89 3.51
C ASN A 44 -3.26 2.14 2.79
N CYS A 45 -2.56 3.22 3.14
CA CYS A 45 -1.26 3.52 2.59
C CYS A 45 -0.24 2.45 3.01
N PRO A 46 0.35 1.71 2.05
CA PRO A 46 1.28 0.62 2.35
C PRO A 46 2.57 1.15 2.98
N MET A 47 3.01 2.36 2.62
CA MET A 47 4.22 2.97 3.17
C MET A 47 4.04 3.40 4.63
N CYS A 48 2.95 4.12 4.95
CA CYS A 48 2.67 4.52 6.34
C CYS A 48 2.44 3.32 7.26
N TRP A 49 1.84 2.25 6.73
CA TRP A 49 1.68 1.01 7.48
C TRP A 49 3.03 0.34 7.74
N ALA A 50 3.85 0.11 6.71
CA ALA A 50 5.12 -0.59 6.88
C ALA A 50 6.08 0.18 7.81
N VAL A 51 6.21 1.50 7.62
CA VAL A 51 7.15 2.34 8.36
C VAL A 51 6.67 2.64 9.77
N ASP A 52 5.45 3.17 9.90
CA ASP A 52 4.95 3.70 11.18
C ASP A 52 3.92 2.79 11.87
N GLY A 53 3.41 1.76 11.19
CA GLY A 53 2.25 1.00 11.66
C GLY A 53 0.96 1.82 11.65
N LYS A 54 0.91 2.92 10.89
CA LYS A 54 -0.24 3.84 10.88
C LYS A 54 -1.21 3.48 9.76
N LEU A 55 -2.48 3.33 10.12
CA LEU A 55 -3.59 3.16 9.18
C LEU A 55 -3.98 4.52 8.64
N ILE A 56 -3.41 4.88 7.48
CA ILE A 56 -3.76 6.10 6.76
C ILE A 56 -4.52 5.69 5.51
N SER A 57 -5.77 6.14 5.35
CA SER A 57 -6.58 5.82 4.17
C SER A 57 -5.98 6.46 2.91
N LEU A 58 -6.06 5.73 1.80
CA LEU A 58 -5.75 6.28 0.50
C LEU A 58 -6.97 7.02 -0.05
N GLN A 59 -6.78 8.27 -0.45
CA GLN A 59 -7.82 9.08 -1.09
C GLN A 59 -7.84 8.82 -2.59
N ILE A 60 -9.02 8.70 -3.17
CA ILE A 60 -9.17 8.63 -4.63
C ILE A 60 -9.17 10.07 -5.16
N THR A 61 -8.13 10.46 -5.90
CA THR A 61 -8.03 11.82 -6.45
C THR A 61 -8.48 11.90 -7.91
N ALA A 62 -8.48 10.77 -8.62
CA ALA A 62 -9.03 10.66 -9.97
C ALA A 62 -9.57 9.25 -10.25
N SER A 63 -10.50 9.15 -11.19
CA SER A 63 -11.10 7.88 -11.62
C SER A 63 -11.15 7.81 -13.14
N CYS A 64 -10.64 6.72 -13.73
CA CYS A 64 -10.72 6.47 -15.17
C CYS A 64 -11.80 5.41 -15.42
N ALA A 65 -12.99 5.84 -15.84
CA ALA A 65 -14.11 4.94 -16.09
C ALA A 65 -13.81 3.94 -17.21
N SER A 66 -13.20 4.39 -18.31
CA SER A 66 -12.89 3.54 -19.49
C SER A 66 -11.89 2.42 -19.20
N LYS A 67 -11.00 2.61 -18.21
CA LYS A 67 -10.01 1.59 -17.79
C LYS A 67 -10.38 0.89 -16.49
N HIS A 68 -11.50 1.24 -15.88
CA HIS A 68 -11.92 0.72 -14.58
C HIS A 68 -10.84 0.84 -13.49
N THR A 69 -10.12 1.97 -13.45
CA THR A 69 -9.06 2.25 -12.47
C THR A 69 -9.33 3.51 -11.65
N ASN A 70 -8.75 3.55 -10.46
CA ASN A 70 -8.70 4.71 -9.57
C ASN A 70 -7.24 5.13 -9.36
N TYR A 71 -7.01 6.43 -9.31
CA TYR A 71 -5.77 7.00 -8.81
C TYR A 71 -5.91 7.25 -7.31
N TYR A 72 -5.00 6.69 -6.54
CA TYR A 72 -4.96 6.78 -5.08
C TYR A 72 -3.77 7.63 -4.63
N GLU A 73 -3.98 8.48 -3.64
CA GLU A 73 -2.92 9.27 -2.98
C GLU A 73 -3.04 9.16 -1.45
N CYS A 74 -1.89 9.07 -0.78
CA CYS A 74 -1.76 9.21 0.65
C CYS A 74 -1.43 10.66 1.00
N GLU A 75 -2.30 11.32 1.77
CA GLU A 75 -2.12 12.72 2.17
C GLU A 75 -0.91 12.92 3.09
N LYS A 76 -0.47 11.87 3.79
CA LYS A 76 0.62 11.96 4.76
C LYS A 76 2.01 11.82 4.14
N CYS A 77 2.23 10.78 3.34
CA CYS A 77 3.56 10.46 2.81
C CYS A 77 3.69 10.68 1.30
N ARG A 78 2.64 11.22 0.65
CA ARG A 78 2.59 11.47 -0.79
C ARG A 78 2.80 10.22 -1.65
N PHE A 79 2.63 9.03 -1.08
CA PHE A 79 2.50 7.80 -1.86
C PHE A 79 1.34 7.96 -2.82
N SER A 80 1.54 7.65 -4.09
CA SER A 80 0.46 7.58 -5.06
C SER A 80 0.60 6.38 -6.00
N GLY A 81 -0.54 5.93 -6.53
CA GLY A 81 -0.58 4.77 -7.41
C GLY A 81 -1.92 4.64 -8.12
N VAL A 82 -1.90 3.99 -9.28
CA VAL A 82 -3.10 3.67 -10.04
C VAL A 82 -3.41 2.20 -9.84
N PHE A 83 -4.61 1.91 -9.34
CA PHE A 83 -5.05 0.54 -9.11
C PHE A 83 -6.43 0.30 -9.74
N PRO A 84 -6.76 -0.95 -10.11
CA PRO A 84 -8.11 -1.32 -10.51
C PRO A 84 -9.13 -0.91 -9.44
N LYS A 85 -10.33 -0.52 -9.88
CA LYS A 85 -11.45 -0.33 -8.95
C LYS A 85 -11.73 -1.66 -8.25
N PRO A 86 -11.94 -1.66 -6.93
CA PRO A 86 -12.36 -2.88 -6.24
C PRO A 86 -13.66 -3.36 -6.88
N THR A 87 -13.69 -4.63 -7.28
CA THR A 87 -14.90 -5.27 -7.77
C THR A 87 -15.86 -5.36 -6.60
N VAL A 88 -16.78 -4.41 -6.49
CA VAL A 88 -17.89 -4.53 -5.55
C VAL A 88 -18.71 -5.69 -6.08
N LEU A 89 -18.57 -6.87 -5.47
CA LEU A 89 -19.56 -7.91 -5.57
C LEU A 89 -20.82 -7.32 -4.94
N GLU A 90 -21.66 -6.68 -5.75
CA GLU A 90 -23.04 -6.38 -5.40
C GLU A 90 -23.69 -7.73 -5.10
N ARG A 91 -23.77 -8.07 -3.81
CA ARG A 91 -24.62 -9.13 -3.31
C ARG A 91 -26.06 -8.66 -3.52
N ASN A 92 -26.65 -9.04 -4.65
CA ASN A 92 -28.10 -9.14 -4.80
C ASN A 92 -28.63 -10.25 -3.88
#